data_AF-A0A1W9Q0H3-F1
#
_entry.id   AF-A0A1W9Q0H3-F1
#
_cell.length_a   1.000
_cell.length_b   1.000
_cell.length_c   1.000
_cell.angle_alpha   90.00
_cell.angle_beta   90.00
_cell.angle_gamma   90.00
#
_symmetry.space_group_name_H-M   'P 1'
#
loop_
_entity.id
_entity.type
_entity.pdbx_description
1 polymer ?
#
loop_
_entity_poly.entity_id
_entity_poly.type
_entity_poly.pdbx_seq_one_letter_code
_entity_poly.pdbx_strand_id
1 'polypeptide(L)'
;NISQRHREAVKAKRIIEESALSFMAWYESLDVVPTVVALRNKIARIAESETRKTLGSALKHLAQEDKQAVQRMTEAIINKILHDPTTFLKNSSSRKEKHRYLDITKRLFKLESDSQKYH
;
A
#
# COMPACT_ATOMS: atom_id res chain seq x y z
N ASN A 1 -37.28 -15.93 -29.90
CA ASN A 1 -36.36 -14.76 -29.82
C ASN A 1 -36.61 -13.79 -28.65
N ILE A 2 -37.51 -14.10 -27.69
CA ILE A 2 -37.76 -13.28 -26.47
C ILE A 2 -37.02 -13.84 -25.25
N SER A 3 -36.98 -15.18 -25.10
CA SER A 3 -36.33 -15.88 -23.99
C SER A 3 -34.80 -15.72 -23.97
N GLN A 4 -34.19 -15.49 -25.13
CA GLN A 4 -32.74 -15.29 -25.28
C GLN A 4 -32.33 -13.86 -24.86
N ARG A 5 -33.10 -12.85 -25.31
CA ARG A 5 -32.94 -11.45 -24.86
C ARG A 5 -33.16 -11.29 -23.35
N HIS A 6 -34.09 -12.04 -22.75
CA HIS A 6 -34.32 -11.99 -21.31
C HIS A 6 -33.15 -12.59 -20.50
N ARG A 7 -32.53 -13.69 -20.97
CA ARG A 7 -31.35 -14.28 -20.33
C ARG A 7 -30.11 -13.39 -20.46
N GLU A 8 -29.94 -12.74 -21.59
CA GLU A 8 -28.86 -11.76 -21.82
C GLU A 8 -29.04 -10.52 -20.94
N ALA A 9 -30.26 -10.00 -20.80
CA ALA A 9 -30.57 -8.88 -19.91
C ALA A 9 -30.32 -9.21 -18.42
N VAL A 10 -30.65 -10.43 -17.97
CA VAL A 10 -30.39 -10.88 -16.59
C VAL A 10 -28.89 -11.04 -16.33
N LYS A 11 -28.12 -11.57 -17.30
CA LYS A 11 -26.65 -11.63 -17.21
C LYS A 11 -26.02 -10.24 -17.18
N ALA A 12 -26.48 -9.32 -18.05
CA ALA A 12 -25.98 -7.95 -18.08
C ALA A 12 -26.25 -7.21 -16.76
N LYS A 13 -27.44 -7.38 -16.17
CA LYS A 13 -27.80 -6.79 -14.89
C LYS A 13 -26.91 -7.29 -13.74
N ARG A 14 -26.61 -8.59 -13.71
CA ARG A 14 -25.72 -9.21 -12.72
C ARG A 14 -24.27 -8.74 -12.83
N ILE A 15 -23.75 -8.58 -14.05
CA ILE A 15 -22.39 -8.05 -14.29
C ILE A 15 -22.29 -6.58 -13.85
N ILE A 16 -23.34 -5.79 -14.07
CA ILE A 16 -23.40 -4.38 -13.64
C ILE A 16 -23.46 -4.28 -12.10
N GLU A 17 -24.25 -5.11 -11.43
CA GLU A 17 -24.33 -5.18 -9.97
C GLU A 17 -22.99 -5.61 -9.33
N GLU A 18 -22.33 -6.63 -9.88
CA GLU A 18 -21.00 -7.08 -9.45
C GLU A 18 -19.91 -6.00 -9.68
N SER A 19 -20.01 -5.24 -10.79
CA SER A 19 -19.10 -4.13 -11.10
C SER A 19 -19.31 -2.93 -10.16
N ALA A 20 -20.55 -2.62 -9.80
CA ALA A 20 -20.89 -1.56 -8.86
C ALA A 20 -20.39 -1.87 -7.43
N LEU A 21 -20.53 -3.13 -6.98
CA LEU A 21 -19.98 -3.59 -5.70
C LEU A 21 -18.45 -3.55 -5.67
N SER A 22 -17.80 -3.98 -6.76
CA SER A 22 -16.34 -3.91 -6.91
C SER A 22 -15.82 -2.47 -6.94
N PHE A 23 -16.56 -1.56 -7.59
CA PHE A 23 -16.25 -0.13 -7.61
C PHE A 23 -16.40 0.51 -6.22
N MET A 24 -17.45 0.16 -5.46
CA MET A 24 -17.61 0.64 -4.08
C MET A 24 -16.52 0.10 -3.15
N ALA A 25 -16.15 -1.18 -3.25
CA ALA A 25 -15.04 -1.75 -2.46
C ALA A 25 -13.68 -1.11 -2.81
N TRP A 26 -13.45 -0.81 -4.09
CA TRP A 26 -12.28 -0.06 -4.56
C TRP A 26 -12.30 1.39 -4.05
N TYR A 27 -13.44 2.07 -4.11
CA TYR A 27 -13.61 3.43 -3.61
C TYR A 27 -13.40 3.51 -2.08
N GLU A 28 -13.90 2.55 -1.30
CA GLU A 28 -13.65 2.43 0.14
C GLU A 28 -12.22 1.98 0.50
N SER A 29 -11.43 1.52 -0.49
CA SER A 29 -10.00 1.26 -0.32
C SER A 29 -9.17 2.53 -0.46
N LEU A 30 -9.70 3.59 -1.10
CA LEU A 30 -8.97 4.84 -1.34
C LEU A 30 -8.62 5.58 -0.03
N ASP A 31 -9.43 5.44 1.02
CA ASP A 31 -9.13 6.04 2.35
C ASP A 31 -7.86 5.45 3.00
N VAL A 32 -7.51 4.21 2.65
CA VAL A 32 -6.33 3.51 3.18
C VAL A 32 -5.07 3.89 2.42
N VAL A 33 -5.20 4.22 1.12
CA VAL A 33 -4.09 4.45 0.21
C VAL A 33 -3.12 5.54 0.71
N PRO A 34 -3.57 6.74 1.14
CA PRO A 34 -2.65 7.78 1.63
C PRO A 34 -1.81 7.32 2.82
N THR A 35 -2.39 6.54 3.73
CA THR A 35 -1.69 6.05 4.93
C THR A 35 -0.68 4.97 4.57
N VAL A 36 -1.03 4.05 3.65
CA VAL A 36 -0.11 3.01 3.15
C VAL A 36 1.07 3.64 2.39
N VAL A 37 0.80 4.66 1.56
CA VAL A 37 1.84 5.39 0.83
C VAL A 37 2.77 6.12 1.80
N ALA A 38 2.22 6.83 2.79
CA ALA A 38 3.01 7.52 3.81
C ALA A 38 3.89 6.54 4.62
N LEU A 39 3.34 5.39 4.99
CA LEU A 39 4.07 4.34 5.69
C LEU A 39 5.23 3.79 4.84
N ARG A 40 4.97 3.45 3.56
CA ARG A 40 5.99 2.98 2.63
C ARG A 40 7.10 4.01 2.44
N ASN A 41 6.75 5.26 2.23
CA ASN A 41 7.72 6.35 2.05
C ASN A 41 8.57 6.55 3.30
N LYS A 42 7.98 6.51 4.48
CA LYS A 42 8.74 6.63 5.74
C LYS A 42 9.75 5.52 5.91
N ILE A 43 9.34 4.26 5.73
CA ILE A 43 10.22 3.10 5.88
C ILE A 43 11.33 3.13 4.81
N ALA A 44 10.99 3.46 3.56
CA ALA A 44 11.96 3.58 2.49
C ALA A 44 13.02 4.66 2.78
N ARG A 45 12.62 5.85 3.25
CA ARG A 45 13.55 6.92 3.62
C ARG A 45 14.52 6.51 4.73
N ILE A 46 14.03 5.81 5.76
CA ILE A 46 14.87 5.29 6.85
C ILE A 46 15.91 4.32 6.29
N ALA A 47 15.45 3.33 5.53
CA ALA A 47 16.32 2.30 4.98
C ALA A 47 17.35 2.88 3.99
N GLU A 48 16.93 3.80 3.12
CA GLU A 48 17.83 4.47 2.18
C GLU A 48 18.90 5.28 2.93
N SER A 49 18.52 6.00 3.98
CA SER A 49 19.45 6.77 4.81
C SER A 49 20.50 5.88 5.48
N GLU A 50 20.08 4.80 6.12
CA GLU A 50 21.00 3.88 6.82
C GLU A 50 21.86 3.08 5.83
N THR A 51 21.30 2.63 4.71
CA THR A 51 22.07 1.95 3.65
C THR A 51 23.10 2.88 3.04
N ARG A 52 22.74 4.11 2.67
CA ARG A 52 23.68 5.11 2.15
C ARG A 52 24.78 5.43 3.15
N LYS A 53 24.43 5.63 4.43
CA LYS A 53 25.41 5.87 5.49
C LYS A 53 26.38 4.70 5.63
N THR A 54 25.88 3.46 5.64
CA THR A 54 26.69 2.25 5.83
C THR A 54 27.62 2.01 4.64
N LEU A 55 27.09 2.06 3.42
CA LEU A 55 27.88 1.90 2.18
C LEU A 55 28.88 3.05 1.99
N GLY A 56 28.51 4.26 2.42
CA GLY A 56 29.35 5.46 2.38
C GLY A 56 30.32 5.59 3.55
N SER A 57 30.37 4.66 4.51
CA SER A 57 31.31 4.69 5.64
C SER A 57 32.00 3.34 5.83
N ALA A 58 31.40 2.42 6.57
CA ALA A 58 31.97 1.13 6.94
C ALA A 58 32.27 0.22 5.73
N LEU A 59 31.47 0.32 4.67
CA LEU A 59 31.53 -0.57 3.51
C LEU A 59 31.98 0.14 2.23
N LYS A 60 32.78 1.22 2.34
CA LYS A 60 33.29 1.97 1.16
C LYS A 60 34.04 1.08 0.16
N HIS A 61 34.74 0.07 0.67
CA HIS A 61 35.60 -0.85 -0.08
C HIS A 61 34.83 -1.83 -0.97
N LEU A 62 33.50 -1.96 -0.82
CA LEU A 62 32.70 -2.86 -1.63
C LEU A 62 32.63 -2.40 -3.10
N ALA A 63 32.65 -3.38 -4.01
CA ALA A 63 32.41 -3.15 -5.43
C ALA A 63 30.98 -2.65 -5.66
N GLN A 64 30.74 -2.04 -6.83
CA GLN A 64 29.43 -1.49 -7.14
C GLN A 64 28.33 -2.57 -7.19
N GLU A 65 28.67 -3.76 -7.65
CA GLU A 65 27.77 -4.92 -7.69
C GLU A 65 27.32 -5.36 -6.30
N ASP A 66 28.24 -5.40 -5.33
CA ASP A 66 27.95 -5.72 -3.93
C ASP A 66 27.08 -4.64 -3.27
N LYS A 67 27.37 -3.37 -3.55
CA LYS A 67 26.54 -2.24 -3.09
C LYS A 67 25.10 -2.36 -3.59
N GLN A 68 24.92 -2.72 -4.85
CA GLN A 68 23.59 -2.98 -5.42
C GLN A 68 22.92 -4.22 -4.80
N ALA A 69 23.69 -5.27 -4.48
CA ALA A 69 23.14 -6.45 -3.80
C ALA A 69 22.58 -6.09 -2.41
N VAL A 70 23.29 -5.26 -1.64
CA VAL A 70 22.81 -4.74 -0.35
C VAL A 70 21.54 -3.90 -0.51
N GLN A 71 21.47 -3.05 -1.55
CA GLN A 71 20.27 -2.27 -1.86
C GLN A 71 19.07 -3.18 -2.19
N ARG A 72 19.23 -4.16 -3.08
CA ARG A 72 18.18 -5.14 -3.42
C ARG A 72 17.71 -5.94 -2.19
N MET A 73 18.63 -6.37 -1.34
CA MET A 73 18.30 -7.05 -0.08
C MET A 73 17.47 -6.15 0.82
N THR A 74 17.86 -4.88 0.96
CA THR A 74 17.15 -3.89 1.76
C THR A 74 15.73 -3.66 1.23
N GLU A 75 15.56 -3.50 -0.08
CA GLU A 75 14.25 -3.37 -0.73
C GLU A 75 13.37 -4.61 -0.50
N ALA A 76 13.95 -5.81 -0.59
CA ALA A 76 13.23 -7.05 -0.32
C ALA A 76 12.73 -7.13 1.13
N ILE A 77 13.54 -6.69 2.10
CA ILE A 77 13.14 -6.61 3.52
C ILE A 77 11.98 -5.63 3.69
N ILE A 78 12.08 -4.42 3.10
CA ILE A 78 11.01 -3.41 3.15
C ILE A 78 9.70 -3.97 2.59
N ASN A 79 9.76 -4.61 1.42
CA ASN A 79 8.57 -5.19 0.79
C ASN A 79 7.94 -6.29 1.65
N LYS A 80 8.75 -7.14 2.30
CA LYS A 80 8.25 -8.18 3.23
C LYS A 80 7.60 -7.58 4.47
N ILE A 81 8.24 -6.60 5.11
CA ILE A 81 7.70 -5.90 6.29
C ILE A 81 6.39 -5.20 5.96
N LEU A 82 6.29 -4.58 4.79
CA LEU A 82 5.11 -3.82 4.37
C LEU A 82 3.95 -4.70 3.90
N HIS A 83 4.17 -5.98 3.61
CA HIS A 83 3.13 -6.87 3.11
C HIS A 83 1.98 -6.99 4.12
N ASP A 84 2.25 -7.47 5.33
CA ASP A 84 1.21 -7.74 6.34
C ASP A 84 0.46 -6.47 6.78
N PRO A 85 1.12 -5.35 7.13
CA PRO A 85 0.43 -4.11 7.49
C PRO A 85 -0.43 -3.56 6.36
N THR A 86 0.04 -3.64 5.11
CA THR A 86 -0.73 -3.17 3.94
C THR A 86 -1.96 -4.04 3.72
N THR A 87 -1.79 -5.37 3.79
CA THR A 87 -2.89 -6.34 3.64
C THR A 87 -3.91 -6.16 4.76
N PHE A 88 -3.47 -6.02 6.01
CA PHE A 88 -4.33 -5.79 7.16
C PHE A 88 -5.17 -4.52 7.02
N LEU A 89 -4.55 -3.39 6.63
CA LEU A 89 -5.27 -2.12 6.49
C LEU A 89 -6.30 -2.18 5.35
N LYS A 90 -5.98 -2.84 4.24
CA LYS A 90 -6.89 -3.00 3.08
C LYS A 90 -8.09 -3.91 3.38
N ASN A 91 -7.89 -4.97 4.14
CA ASN A 91 -8.88 -6.04 4.36
C ASN A 91 -9.71 -5.88 5.64
N SER A 92 -9.60 -4.76 6.35
CA SER A 92 -10.37 -4.48 7.56
C SER A 92 -11.89 -4.44 7.28
N SER A 93 -12.64 -5.24 8.04
CA SER A 93 -14.01 -5.66 7.69
C SER A 93 -15.08 -4.59 7.87
N SER A 94 -14.90 -3.65 8.81
CA SER A 94 -15.83 -2.53 9.02
C SER A 94 -15.15 -1.17 8.84
N ARG A 95 -15.90 -0.19 8.31
CA ARG A 95 -15.43 1.20 8.13
C ARG A 95 -14.91 1.81 9.45
N LYS A 96 -15.59 1.55 10.57
CA LYS A 96 -15.19 2.05 11.90
C LYS A 96 -13.84 1.47 12.35
N GLU A 97 -13.63 0.18 12.15
CA GLU A 97 -12.35 -0.47 12.47
C GLU A 97 -11.24 -0.02 11.54
N LYS A 98 -11.53 0.14 10.25
CA LYS A 98 -10.59 0.68 9.26
C LYS A 98 -10.08 2.06 9.69
N HIS A 99 -10.96 3.00 10.04
CA HIS A 99 -10.54 4.32 10.54
C HIS A 99 -9.69 4.23 11.82
N ARG A 100 -10.06 3.36 12.76
CA ARG A 100 -9.28 3.14 14.00
C ARG A 100 -7.88 2.62 13.70
N TYR A 101 -7.74 1.63 12.83
CA TYR A 101 -6.43 1.08 12.47
C TYR A 101 -5.57 2.07 11.67
N LEU A 102 -6.20 2.90 10.82
CA LEU A 102 -5.51 3.98 10.13
C LEU A 102 -4.97 5.02 11.12
N ASP A 103 -5.77 5.46 12.10
CA ASP A 103 -5.32 6.41 13.14
C ASP A 103 -4.18 5.82 13.98
N ILE A 104 -4.30 4.57 14.44
CA ILE A 104 -3.22 3.88 15.16
C ILE A 104 -1.95 3.82 14.33
N THR A 105 -2.05 3.48 13.04
CA THR A 105 -0.90 3.40 12.14
C THR A 105 -0.23 4.76 11.96
N LYS A 106 -1.03 5.82 11.75
CA LYS A 106 -0.54 7.19 11.64
C LYS A 106 0.20 7.63 12.88
N ARG A 107 -0.30 7.30 14.08
CA ARG A 107 0.35 7.64 15.35
C ARG A 107 1.61 6.82 15.61
N LEU A 108 1.53 5.50 15.45
CA LEU A 108 2.64 4.57 15.68
C LEU A 108 3.85 4.93 14.82
N PHE A 109 3.60 5.27 13.55
CA PHE A 109 4.64 5.64 12.61
C PHE A 109 4.80 7.15 12.44
N LYS A 110 4.12 8.01 13.20
CA LYS A 110 4.15 9.48 13.06
C LYS A 110 4.07 9.91 11.58
N LEU A 111 2.96 9.56 10.91
CA LEU A 111 2.76 9.79 9.47
C LEU A 111 2.12 11.16 9.15
N GLU A 112 1.69 11.92 10.16
CA GLU A 112 0.90 13.16 10.01
C GLU A 112 1.73 14.40 9.59
N SER A 113 2.61 14.27 8.60
CA SER A 113 3.46 15.42 8.22
C SER A 113 3.70 15.61 6.72
N ASP A 114 3.20 14.72 5.85
CA ASP A 114 3.47 14.82 4.40
C ASP A 114 2.24 15.14 3.53
N SER A 115 1.02 15.11 4.08
CA SER A 115 -0.23 15.25 3.31
C SER A 115 -0.83 16.67 3.26
N GLN A 116 -0.17 17.67 3.86
CA GLN A 116 -0.70 19.05 3.99
C GLN A 116 0.13 20.10 3.24
N LYS A 117 1.03 19.68 2.35
CA LYS A 117 1.88 20.57 1.55
C LYS A 117 1.35 20.88 0.14
N TYR A 118 0.13 20.45 -0.20
CA TYR A 118 -0.51 20.77 -1.47
C TYR A 118 -1.97 21.19 -1.24
N HIS A 119 -2.13 22.40 -0.72
CA HIS A 119 -3.31 23.23 -0.94
C HIS A 119 -2.84 24.58 -1.48
#